data_AF-A0A820UGF1-F1
#
_entry.id   AF-A0A820UGF1-F1
#
_cell.length_a   1.000
_cell.length_b   1.000
_cell.length_c   1.000
_cell.angle_alpha   90.00
_cell.angle_beta   90.00
_cell.angle_gamma   90.00
#
_symmetry.space_group_name_H-M   'P 1'
#
loop_
_entity.id
_entity.type
_entity.pdbx_description
1 polymer ?
#
loop_
_entity_poly.entity_id
_entity_poly.type
_entity_poly.pdbx_seq_one_letter_code
_entity_poly.pdbx_strand_id
1 'polypeptide(L)'
;LNWTNEFEYWLNDIEPPVDNYQLTTIKANLRVTHLNYWYEHGGVMIMGYEMYRRLANGFGLKSKKIKAQAYKCLVDPGPDIIVADEGHILKNSQTALAKCLTKIKTYRRIVLTGTPLQNNLIEYYCMVSFIKPNLLGSQQEYVNRFVNPIQNGQHRDSNEADVRLMKRRACVLHELLTGFIDRKDYGLLRDYLPPKFEYIINIRLSDLQTTLYDSYLKRQGNLLQQQQNPATAKKDFKSVKLFADYQYLQKIWT
;
A
#
# COMPACT_ATOMS: atom_id res chain seq x y z
N LEU A 1 10.05 4.28 17.19
CA LEU A 1 9.78 3.75 15.83
C LEU A 1 10.95 2.84 15.53
N ASN A 2 10.74 1.63 15.02
CA ASN A 2 11.84 0.66 14.82
C ASN A 2 13.02 1.29 14.06
N TRP A 3 12.75 2.08 13.02
CA TRP A 3 13.79 2.78 12.26
C TRP A 3 14.80 3.57 13.10
N THR A 4 14.39 4.31 14.14
CA THR A 4 15.34 5.05 14.99
C THR A 4 16.29 4.11 15.72
N ASN A 5 15.75 3.02 16.28
CA ASN A 5 16.54 2.02 16.99
C ASN A 5 17.48 1.27 16.03
N GLU A 6 17.04 1.00 14.79
CA GLU A 6 17.89 0.38 13.77
C GLU A 6 19.06 1.30 13.39
N PHE A 7 18.82 2.60 13.19
CA PHE A 7 19.90 3.54 12.88
C PHE A 7 20.92 3.64 14.01
N GLU A 8 20.46 3.70 15.27
CA GLU A 8 21.35 3.66 16.43
C GLU A 8 22.12 2.34 16.45
N TYR A 9 21.44 1.19 16.38
CA TYR A 9 22.09 -0.11 16.48
C TYR A 9 23.15 -0.35 15.40
N TRP A 10 22.85 0.00 14.14
CA TRP A 10 23.72 -0.32 13.00
C TRP A 10 24.76 0.75 12.65
N LEU A 11 24.55 2.02 13.05
CA LEU A 11 25.43 3.13 12.65
C LEU A 11 26.18 3.79 13.83
N ASN A 12 26.23 3.16 15.01
CA ASN A 12 26.94 3.69 16.18
C ASN A 12 28.43 3.97 15.92
N ASP A 13 29.07 3.23 15.02
CA ASP A 13 30.51 3.32 14.76
C ASP A 13 30.88 4.24 13.57
N ILE A 14 29.91 4.95 12.98
CA ILE A 14 30.16 5.82 11.83
C ILE A 14 30.50 7.24 12.28
N GLU A 15 31.62 7.77 11.78
CA GLU A 15 32.03 9.17 11.95
C GLU A 15 31.98 9.96 10.62
N PRO A 16 31.27 11.10 10.55
CA PRO A 16 30.43 11.68 11.61
C PRO A 16 29.12 10.89 11.81
N PRO A 17 28.54 10.93 13.02
CA PRO A 17 27.29 10.24 13.32
C PRO A 17 26.15 10.76 12.44
N VAL A 18 25.25 9.86 12.03
CA VAL A 18 24.08 10.23 11.24
C VAL A 18 23.00 10.77 12.17
N ASP A 19 22.69 12.06 12.03
CA ASP A 19 21.61 12.69 12.79
C ASP A 19 20.23 12.13 12.39
N ASN A 20 19.51 11.58 13.36
CA ASN A 20 18.19 11.00 13.17
C ASN A 20 17.10 11.86 13.84
N TYR A 21 16.18 12.38 13.03
CA TYR A 21 15.10 13.25 13.49
C TYR A 21 13.76 12.54 13.43
N GLN A 22 13.11 12.38 14.58
CA GLN A 22 11.78 11.75 14.64
C GLN A 22 10.69 12.82 14.84
N LEU A 23 9.88 13.08 13.81
CA LEU A 23 8.90 14.16 13.88
C LEU A 23 7.68 13.84 14.76
N THR A 24 7.45 12.57 15.07
CA THR A 24 6.30 12.13 15.88
C THR A 24 6.47 12.45 17.37
N THR A 25 7.71 12.45 17.89
CA THR A 25 8.02 12.78 19.29
C THR A 25 8.02 14.28 19.56
N ILE A 26 8.17 15.09 18.49
CA ILE A 26 8.23 16.55 18.57
C ILE A 26 6.82 17.16 18.70
N LYS A 27 6.69 18.14 19.62
CA LYS A 27 5.47 18.93 19.82
C LYS A 27 5.05 19.64 18.53
N ALA A 28 3.75 19.66 18.26
CA ALA A 28 3.21 20.14 16.97
C ALA A 28 3.66 21.55 16.56
N ASN A 29 3.83 22.46 17.53
CA ASN A 29 4.26 23.84 17.29
C ASN A 29 5.75 23.97 16.91
N LEU A 30 6.58 22.99 17.26
CA LEU A 30 8.03 23.00 16.99
C LEU A 30 8.42 22.21 15.74
N ARG A 31 7.50 21.40 15.18
CA ARG A 31 7.81 20.50 14.05
C ARG A 31 8.41 21.21 12.84
N VAL A 32 7.90 22.38 12.46
CA VAL A 32 8.42 23.10 11.28
C VAL A 32 9.80 23.69 11.54
N THR A 33 10.08 24.10 12.77
CA THR A 33 11.42 24.55 13.17
C THR A 33 12.43 23.41 13.06
N HIS A 34 12.09 22.22 13.58
CA HIS A 34 12.95 21.05 13.45
C HIS A 34 13.10 20.56 12.00
N LEU A 35 12.05 20.68 11.17
CA LEU A 35 12.14 20.39 9.74
C LEU A 35 13.14 21.32 9.04
N ASN A 36 13.13 22.60 9.38
CA ASN A 36 14.07 23.54 8.79
C ASN A 36 15.50 23.25 9.24
N TYR A 37 15.69 22.91 10.51
CA TYR A 37 17.00 22.53 11.04
C TYR A 37 17.55 21.30 10.28
N TRP A 38 16.75 20.24 10.15
CA TRP A 38 17.13 19.06 9.36
C TRP A 38 17.43 19.40 7.90
N TYR A 39 16.63 20.26 7.28
CA TYR A 39 16.84 20.67 5.89
C TYR A 39 18.16 21.44 5.69
N GLU A 40 18.63 22.17 6.71
CA GLU A 40 19.88 22.94 6.66
C GLU A 40 21.13 22.12 7.04
N HIS A 41 21.00 21.18 7.99
CA HIS A 41 22.13 20.44 8.56
C HIS A 41 22.27 19.02 8.00
N GLY A 42 21.25 18.51 7.30
CA GLY A 42 21.23 17.15 6.77
C GLY A 42 20.82 16.11 7.82
N GLY A 43 21.06 14.84 7.49
CA GLY A 43 20.65 13.68 8.30
C GLY A 43 19.34 13.04 7.81
N VAL A 44 18.76 12.18 8.64
CA VAL A 44 17.58 11.37 8.31
C VAL A 44 16.35 11.88 9.05
N MET A 45 15.29 12.20 8.30
CA MET A 45 14.00 12.58 8.86
C MET A 45 13.01 11.44 8.79
N ILE A 46 12.56 10.97 9.97
CA ILE A 46 11.58 9.89 10.12
C ILE A 46 10.23 10.49 10.50
N MET A 47 9.21 10.21 9.68
CA MET A 47 7.84 10.61 9.96
C MET A 47 6.82 9.64 9.39
N GLY A 48 5.64 9.58 10.02
CA GLY A 48 4.51 8.81 9.49
C GLY A 48 3.86 9.47 8.27
N TYR A 49 3.29 8.66 7.39
CA TYR A 49 2.60 9.09 6.16
C TYR A 49 1.55 10.19 6.37
N GLU A 50 0.73 10.07 7.40
CA GLU A 50 -0.30 11.07 7.68
C GLU A 50 0.29 12.40 8.15
N MET A 51 1.40 12.36 8.90
CA MET A 51 2.13 13.55 9.31
C MET A 51 2.69 14.28 8.08
N TYR A 52 3.35 13.54 7.19
CA TYR A 52 3.84 14.05 5.91
C TYR A 52 2.71 14.73 5.12
N ARG A 53 1.59 14.01 4.91
CA ARG A 53 0.43 14.51 4.15
C ARG A 53 -0.12 15.82 4.72
N ARG A 54 -0.22 15.92 6.04
CA ARG A 54 -0.71 17.14 6.70
C ARG A 54 0.26 18.31 6.54
N LEU A 55 1.56 18.09 6.78
CA LEU A 55 2.56 19.15 6.73
C LEU A 55 2.83 19.63 5.29
N ALA A 56 2.94 18.70 4.33
CA ALA A 56 3.14 19.02 2.92
C ALA A 56 1.98 19.82 2.32
N ASN A 57 0.74 19.60 2.77
CA ASN A 57 -0.42 20.40 2.36
C ASN A 57 -0.67 21.61 3.27
N GLY A 58 0.19 21.87 4.26
CA GLY A 58 0.07 22.98 5.20
C GLY A 58 -1.14 22.91 6.15
N PHE A 59 -1.70 21.72 6.37
CA PHE A 59 -2.88 21.51 7.21
C PHE A 59 -2.53 21.69 8.70
N GLY A 60 -3.29 22.54 9.41
CA GLY A 60 -3.05 22.86 10.82
C GLY A 60 -1.95 23.90 11.06
N LEU A 61 -1.29 24.40 10.02
CA LEU A 61 -0.32 25.50 10.12
C LEU A 61 -1.05 26.85 9.98
N LYS A 62 -0.89 27.74 10.96
CA LYS A 62 -1.63 29.02 11.01
C LYS A 62 -1.02 30.11 10.11
N SER A 63 0.30 30.15 9.98
CA SER A 63 1.02 31.20 9.24
C SER A 63 1.38 30.79 7.81
N LYS A 64 1.22 31.70 6.85
CA LYS A 64 1.68 31.50 5.45
C LYS A 64 3.19 31.24 5.38
N LYS A 65 3.99 31.90 6.21
CA LYS A 65 5.46 31.71 6.27
C LYS A 65 5.81 30.27 6.68
N ILE A 66 5.14 29.76 7.71
CA ILE A 66 5.35 28.40 8.23
C ILE A 66 4.92 27.35 7.19
N LYS A 67 3.82 27.60 6.46
CA LYS A 67 3.38 26.72 5.36
C LYS A 67 4.41 26.65 4.23
N ALA A 68 4.93 27.80 3.81
CA ALA A 68 5.94 27.88 2.76
C ALA A 68 7.24 27.14 3.18
N GLN A 69 7.64 27.29 4.44
CA GLN A 69 8.81 26.61 5.00
C GLN A 69 8.64 25.09 5.02
N ALA A 70 7.50 24.59 5.51
CA ALA A 70 7.20 23.15 5.49
C ALA A 70 7.16 22.59 4.06
N TYR A 71 6.55 23.31 3.13
CA TYR A 71 6.50 22.93 1.71
C TYR A 71 7.90 22.87 1.09
N LYS A 72 8.75 23.86 1.38
CA LYS A 72 10.15 23.91 0.92
C LYS A 72 10.93 22.69 1.38
N CYS A 73 10.83 22.35 2.66
CA CYS A 73 11.60 21.26 3.26
C CYS A 73 11.12 19.87 2.78
N LEU A 74 9.81 19.71 2.52
CA LEU A 74 9.22 18.40 2.27
C LEU A 74 8.88 18.10 0.81
N VAL A 75 8.60 19.12 0.00
CA VAL A 75 8.01 18.94 -1.33
C VAL A 75 8.91 19.49 -2.43
N ASP A 76 9.22 20.78 -2.41
CA ASP A 76 10.00 21.42 -3.47
C ASP A 76 10.83 22.57 -2.89
N PRO A 77 12.18 22.44 -2.85
CA PRO A 77 13.00 21.38 -3.43
C PRO A 77 12.84 19.99 -2.79
N GLY A 78 12.53 19.89 -1.48
CA GLY A 78 12.33 18.62 -0.80
C GLY A 78 13.61 17.84 -0.45
N PRO A 79 13.50 16.58 0.03
CA PRO A 79 14.63 15.71 0.37
C PRO A 79 15.42 15.18 -0.84
N ASP A 80 16.69 14.86 -0.62
CA ASP A 80 17.53 14.20 -1.63
C ASP A 80 17.09 12.76 -1.96
N ILE A 81 16.64 12.01 -0.96
CA ILE A 81 16.22 10.61 -1.08
C ILE A 81 14.93 10.42 -0.28
N ILE A 82 14.01 9.62 -0.83
CA ILE A 82 12.81 9.19 -0.09
C ILE A 82 12.82 7.68 0.00
N VAL A 83 12.60 7.18 1.22
CA VAL A 83 12.33 5.78 1.49
C VAL A 83 10.90 5.66 2.00
N ALA A 84 10.06 4.97 1.23
CA ALA A 84 8.68 4.68 1.55
C ALA A 84 8.57 3.23 2.04
N ASP A 85 8.44 3.07 3.35
CA ASP A 85 8.24 1.76 3.97
C ASP A 85 6.78 1.31 3.83
N GLU A 86 6.54 0.01 3.74
CA GLU A 86 5.21 -0.56 3.47
C GLU A 86 4.54 -0.02 2.20
N GLY A 87 5.21 -0.20 1.05
CA GLY A 87 4.81 0.28 -0.27
C GLY A 87 3.38 -0.06 -0.71
N HIS A 88 2.74 -1.05 -0.10
CA HIS A 88 1.32 -1.37 -0.32
C HIS A 88 0.39 -0.18 0.02
N ILE A 89 0.84 0.78 0.82
CA ILE A 89 0.15 2.06 1.09
C ILE A 89 -0.05 2.88 -0.21
N LEU A 90 0.84 2.72 -1.20
CA LEU A 90 0.80 3.39 -2.50
C LEU A 90 -0.07 2.67 -3.55
N LYS A 91 -0.86 1.66 -3.16
CA LYS A 91 -1.67 0.85 -4.08
C LYS A 91 -2.63 1.61 -5.00
N ASN A 92 -3.05 2.82 -4.60
CA ASN A 92 -3.98 3.64 -5.34
C ASN A 92 -3.45 5.06 -5.53
N SER A 93 -3.06 5.36 -6.77
CA SER A 93 -2.57 6.67 -7.22
C SER A 93 -3.56 7.82 -7.00
N GLN A 94 -4.86 7.52 -6.88
CA GLN A 94 -5.89 8.52 -6.67
C GLN A 94 -6.01 9.00 -5.22
N THR A 95 -5.41 8.27 -4.28
CA THR A 95 -5.44 8.65 -2.86
C THR A 95 -4.75 9.99 -2.64
N ALA A 96 -5.27 10.77 -1.70
CA ALA A 96 -4.67 12.07 -1.33
C ALA A 96 -3.21 11.91 -0.88
N LEU A 97 -2.89 10.78 -0.24
CA LEU A 97 -1.53 10.45 0.18
C LEU A 97 -0.61 10.19 -1.02
N ALA A 98 -0.99 9.31 -1.95
CA ALA A 98 -0.18 9.03 -3.15
C ALA A 98 0.05 10.30 -3.97
N LYS A 99 -0.99 11.11 -4.20
CA LYS A 99 -0.86 12.42 -4.87
C LYS A 99 0.10 13.36 -4.15
N CYS A 100 0.11 13.33 -2.81
CA CYS A 100 0.98 14.17 -2.00
C CYS A 100 2.45 13.69 -2.05
N LEU A 101 2.69 12.38 -2.05
CA LEU A 101 4.03 11.80 -2.16
C LEU A 101 4.62 12.00 -3.55
N THR A 102 3.82 11.89 -4.61
CA THR A 102 4.29 12.09 -5.99
C THR A 102 4.80 13.51 -6.24
N LYS A 103 4.28 14.51 -5.50
CA LYS A 103 4.71 15.92 -5.61
C LYS A 103 6.13 16.18 -5.14
N ILE A 104 6.73 15.27 -4.37
CA ILE A 104 8.06 15.50 -3.81
C ILE A 104 9.10 15.51 -4.95
N LYS A 105 9.88 16.59 -5.01
CA LYS A 105 10.88 16.82 -6.05
C LYS A 105 12.18 16.08 -5.76
N THR A 106 12.18 14.77 -6.01
CA THR A 106 13.41 13.96 -6.00
C THR A 106 13.45 12.93 -7.12
N TYR A 107 14.66 12.63 -7.60
CA TYR A 107 14.96 11.55 -8.54
C TYR A 107 15.24 10.21 -7.84
N ARG A 108 15.46 10.20 -6.51
CA ARG A 108 15.87 9.00 -5.76
C ARG A 108 14.73 8.55 -4.85
N ARG A 109 14.00 7.52 -5.28
CA ARG A 109 12.82 7.00 -4.58
C ARG A 109 13.00 5.50 -4.35
N ILE A 110 12.93 5.08 -3.11
CA ILE A 110 13.01 3.68 -2.68
C ILE A 110 11.67 3.32 -2.05
N VAL A 111 11.12 2.17 -2.43
CA VAL A 111 9.90 1.62 -1.82
C VAL A 111 10.24 0.25 -1.26
N LEU A 112 9.97 0.05 0.02
CA LEU A 112 10.17 -1.23 0.70
C LEU A 112 8.81 -1.89 0.89
N THR A 113 8.71 -3.19 0.60
CA THR A 113 7.47 -3.94 0.80
C THR A 113 7.75 -5.42 1.05
N GLY A 114 7.19 -5.96 2.13
CA GLY A 114 7.34 -7.37 2.50
C GLY A 114 6.39 -8.31 1.74
N THR A 115 5.24 -7.80 1.31
CA THR A 115 4.34 -8.52 0.40
C THR A 115 4.48 -7.88 -0.98
N PRO A 116 5.22 -8.49 -1.92
CA PRO A 116 5.20 -8.00 -3.29
C PRO A 116 3.78 -8.21 -3.83
N LEU A 117 2.94 -7.20 -3.63
CA LEU A 117 1.62 -6.92 -4.17
C LEU A 117 0.90 -8.17 -4.69
N GLN A 118 0.08 -8.77 -3.83
CA GLN A 118 -0.70 -9.95 -4.16
C GLN A 118 -1.64 -9.65 -5.35
N ASN A 119 -1.29 -10.13 -6.53
CA ASN A 119 -2.13 -10.31 -7.73
C ASN A 119 -2.79 -9.06 -8.36
N ASN A 120 -2.48 -7.84 -7.93
CA ASN A 120 -3.06 -6.64 -8.54
C ASN A 120 -2.03 -5.84 -9.35
N LEU A 121 -2.03 -6.08 -10.67
CA LEU A 121 -1.18 -5.37 -11.64
C LEU A 121 -1.36 -3.85 -11.60
N ILE A 122 -2.51 -3.34 -11.12
CA ILE A 122 -2.75 -1.90 -10.97
C ILE A 122 -1.94 -1.31 -9.80
N GLU A 123 -1.81 -2.06 -8.71
CA GLU A 123 -0.98 -1.62 -7.57
C GLU A 123 0.49 -1.57 -7.99
N TYR A 124 0.88 -2.52 -8.84
CA TYR A 124 2.20 -2.55 -9.45
C TYR A 124 2.46 -1.28 -10.28
N TYR A 125 1.50 -0.90 -11.13
CA TYR A 125 1.58 0.35 -11.89
C TYR A 125 1.72 1.56 -10.97
N CYS A 126 0.97 1.62 -9.86
CA CYS A 126 1.02 2.76 -8.94
C CYS A 126 2.41 2.88 -8.27
N MET A 127 2.99 1.78 -7.81
CA MET A 127 4.33 1.77 -7.22
C MET A 127 5.41 2.15 -8.24
N VAL A 128 5.38 1.54 -9.43
CA VAL A 128 6.37 1.85 -10.48
C VAL A 128 6.26 3.30 -10.94
N SER A 129 5.04 3.81 -11.11
CA SER A 129 4.80 5.20 -11.48
C SER A 129 5.28 6.18 -10.41
N PHE A 130 5.24 5.78 -9.14
CA PHE A 130 5.80 6.57 -8.05
C PHE A 130 7.33 6.59 -8.09
N ILE A 131 7.98 5.43 -8.32
CA ILE A 131 9.46 5.33 -8.35
C ILE A 131 10.03 5.98 -9.61
N LYS A 132 9.50 5.62 -10.77
CA LYS A 132 9.96 6.04 -12.09
C LYS A 132 8.76 6.50 -12.94
N PRO A 133 8.37 7.79 -12.82
CA PRO A 133 7.27 8.35 -13.59
C PRO A 133 7.46 8.13 -15.09
N ASN A 134 6.36 7.90 -15.81
CA ASN A 134 6.29 7.70 -17.27
C ASN A 134 6.94 6.42 -17.84
N LEU A 135 7.52 5.53 -17.01
CA LEU A 135 8.12 4.28 -17.52
C LEU A 135 7.09 3.36 -18.22
N LEU A 136 5.91 3.22 -17.63
CA LEU A 136 4.86 2.31 -18.09
C LEU A 136 3.81 3.00 -18.97
N GLY A 137 4.01 4.28 -19.29
CA GLY A 137 3.01 5.13 -19.95
C GLY A 137 1.88 5.54 -19.01
N SER A 138 0.74 5.90 -19.59
CA SER A 138 -0.48 6.20 -18.84
C SER A 138 -1.10 4.93 -18.24
N GLN A 139 -1.94 5.10 -17.21
CA GLN A 139 -2.62 3.97 -16.58
C GLN A 139 -3.50 3.21 -17.58
N GLN A 140 -4.14 3.91 -18.52
CA GLN A 140 -4.98 3.30 -19.54
C GLN A 140 -4.17 2.45 -20.52
N GLU A 141 -3.03 2.97 -20.98
CA GLU A 141 -2.12 2.22 -21.86
C GLU A 141 -1.58 0.98 -21.15
N TYR A 142 -1.18 1.11 -19.89
CA TYR A 142 -0.72 -0.02 -19.09
C TYR A 142 -1.81 -1.09 -18.93
N VAL A 143 -3.05 -0.68 -18.63
CA VAL A 143 -4.19 -1.59 -18.52
C VAL A 143 -4.43 -2.35 -19.82
N ASN A 144 -4.46 -1.64 -20.95
CA ASN A 144 -4.69 -2.25 -22.26
C ASN A 144 -3.52 -3.15 -22.71
N ARG A 145 -2.29 -2.76 -22.39
CA ARG A 145 -1.07 -3.46 -22.85
C ARG A 145 -0.74 -4.69 -22.00
N PHE A 146 -1.00 -4.64 -20.70
CA PHE A 146 -0.57 -5.67 -19.75
C PHE A 146 -1.72 -6.24 -18.94
N VAL A 147 -2.54 -5.42 -18.28
CA VAL A 147 -3.56 -5.92 -17.34
C VAL A 147 -4.62 -6.78 -18.03
N ASN A 148 -5.30 -6.24 -19.04
CA ASN A 148 -6.38 -6.94 -19.72
C ASN A 148 -5.90 -8.24 -20.39
N PRO A 149 -4.79 -8.25 -21.16
CA PRO A 149 -4.32 -9.49 -21.77
C PRO A 149 -3.86 -10.54 -20.76
N ILE A 150 -3.27 -10.11 -19.63
CA ILE A 150 -2.81 -11.06 -18.60
C ILE A 150 -4.00 -11.66 -17.87
N GLN A 151 -4.97 -10.86 -17.47
CA GLN A 151 -6.20 -11.34 -16.83
C GLN A 151 -7.00 -12.24 -17.77
N ASN A 152 -7.12 -11.86 -19.05
CA ASN A 152 -7.87 -12.63 -20.02
C ASN A 152 -7.31 -14.04 -20.23
N GLY A 153 -5.99 -14.24 -20.12
CA GLY A 153 -5.36 -15.56 -20.23
C GLY A 153 -5.37 -16.40 -18.94
N GLN A 154 -5.85 -15.86 -17.82
CA GLN A 154 -5.95 -16.55 -16.53
C GLN A 154 -7.34 -17.17 -16.29
N HIS A 155 -8.32 -16.86 -17.14
CA HIS A 155 -9.65 -17.44 -17.02
C HIS A 155 -9.63 -18.93 -17.44
N ARG A 156 -10.60 -19.71 -16.95
CA ARG A 156 -10.67 -21.15 -17.23
C ARG A 156 -11.11 -21.45 -18.67
N ASP A 157 -11.82 -20.51 -19.27
CA ASP A 157 -12.37 -20.52 -20.62
C ASP A 157 -11.49 -19.80 -21.64
N SER A 158 -10.28 -19.39 -21.25
CA SER A 158 -9.32 -18.73 -22.13
C SER A 158 -8.84 -19.65 -23.25
N ASN A 159 -8.78 -19.12 -24.48
CA ASN A 159 -8.24 -19.86 -25.61
C ASN A 159 -6.71 -19.97 -25.53
N GLU A 160 -6.12 -20.92 -26.27
CA GLU A 160 -4.66 -21.06 -26.31
C GLU A 160 -3.94 -19.78 -26.78
N ALA A 161 -4.57 -19.03 -27.69
CA ALA A 161 -4.05 -17.75 -28.16
C ALA A 161 -3.96 -16.72 -27.03
N ASP A 162 -4.97 -16.68 -26.15
CA ASP A 162 -5.01 -15.78 -24.98
C ASP A 162 -3.94 -16.16 -23.97
N VAL A 163 -3.76 -17.47 -23.72
CA VAL A 163 -2.72 -17.98 -22.81
C VAL A 163 -1.31 -17.64 -23.35
N ARG A 164 -1.08 -17.79 -24.67
CA ARG A 164 0.19 -17.40 -25.30
C ARG A 164 0.44 -15.90 -25.18
N LEU A 165 -0.58 -15.07 -25.43
CA LEU A 165 -0.49 -13.62 -25.31
C LEU A 165 -0.21 -13.19 -23.87
N MET A 166 -0.91 -13.76 -22.88
CA MET A 166 -0.66 -13.54 -21.45
C MET A 166 0.80 -13.83 -21.11
N LYS A 167 1.31 -15.03 -21.44
CA LYS A 167 2.70 -15.41 -21.13
C LYS A 167 3.70 -14.44 -21.73
N ARG A 168 3.50 -14.03 -22.99
CA ARG A 168 4.35 -13.03 -23.66
C ARG A 168 4.30 -11.67 -22.94
N ARG A 169 3.10 -11.17 -22.61
CA ARG A 169 2.94 -9.88 -21.92
C ARG A 169 3.52 -9.89 -20.51
N ALA A 170 3.35 -10.99 -19.77
CA ALA A 170 3.94 -11.18 -18.45
C ALA A 170 5.47 -11.19 -18.50
N CYS A 171 6.07 -11.87 -19.49
CA CYS A 171 7.51 -11.88 -19.68
C CYS A 171 8.06 -10.48 -19.99
N VAL A 172 7.48 -9.79 -20.98
CA VAL A 172 7.87 -8.42 -21.33
C VAL A 172 7.71 -7.47 -20.15
N LEU A 173 6.64 -7.61 -19.38
CA LEU A 173 6.44 -6.83 -18.17
C LEU A 173 7.59 -7.11 -17.18
N HIS A 174 7.87 -8.37 -16.87
CA HIS A 174 8.95 -8.75 -15.96
C HIS A 174 10.30 -8.15 -16.38
N GLU A 175 10.70 -8.31 -17.65
CA GLU A 175 11.97 -7.77 -18.18
C GLU A 175 12.07 -6.25 -18.05
N LEU A 176 10.97 -5.51 -18.28
CA LEU A 176 10.95 -4.06 -18.10
C LEU A 176 11.21 -3.63 -16.65
N LEU A 177 10.97 -4.52 -15.70
CA LEU A 177 10.93 -4.25 -14.26
C LEU A 177 12.16 -4.78 -13.53
N THR A 178 12.84 -5.78 -14.09
CA THR A 178 14.02 -6.44 -13.50
C THR A 178 15.12 -5.46 -13.10
N GLY A 179 15.28 -4.34 -13.83
CA GLY A 179 16.37 -3.39 -13.59
C GLY A 179 16.25 -2.53 -12.31
N PHE A 180 15.10 -2.52 -11.63
CA PHE A 180 14.90 -1.67 -10.44
C PHE A 180 14.03 -2.31 -9.37
N ILE A 181 13.71 -3.60 -9.51
CA ILE A 181 12.97 -4.36 -8.52
C ILE A 181 13.84 -5.52 -8.08
N ASP A 182 14.35 -5.41 -6.85
CA ASP A 182 15.07 -6.49 -6.19
C ASP A 182 14.12 -7.26 -5.29
N ARG A 183 13.82 -8.50 -5.68
CA ARG A 183 12.98 -9.42 -4.90
C ARG A 183 13.82 -10.61 -4.50
N LYS A 184 14.00 -10.77 -3.19
CA LYS A 184 14.65 -11.92 -2.56
C LYS A 184 13.57 -12.77 -1.89
N ASP A 185 13.53 -14.05 -2.23
CA ASP A 185 12.62 -14.99 -1.56
C ASP A 185 13.26 -15.55 -0.28
N TYR A 186 12.41 -16.00 0.63
CA TYR A 186 12.84 -16.63 1.89
C TYR A 186 13.70 -17.88 1.65
N GLY A 187 13.62 -18.50 0.47
CA GLY A 187 14.48 -19.61 0.07
C GLY A 187 15.98 -19.33 0.28
N LEU A 188 16.43 -18.07 0.19
CA LEU A 188 17.83 -17.70 0.42
C LEU A 188 18.27 -17.81 1.90
N LEU A 189 17.33 -17.73 2.83
CA LEU A 189 17.59 -17.79 4.27
C LEU A 189 17.40 -19.20 4.83
N ARG A 190 16.87 -20.14 4.02
CA ARG A 190 16.52 -21.49 4.44
C ARG A 190 17.72 -22.26 5.01
N ASP A 191 18.91 -22.00 4.49
CA ASP A 191 20.15 -22.68 4.91
C ASP A 191 20.71 -22.10 6.23
N TYR A 192 20.27 -20.91 6.63
CA TYR A 192 20.77 -20.19 7.81
C TYR A 192 19.78 -20.15 8.98
N LEU A 193 18.49 -20.39 8.72
CA LEU A 193 17.43 -20.32 9.71
C LEU A 193 16.85 -21.71 10.02
N PRO A 194 16.37 -21.93 11.25
CA PRO A 194 15.63 -23.15 11.58
C PRO A 194 14.41 -23.34 10.66
N PRO A 195 13.99 -24.59 10.39
CA PRO A 195 12.84 -24.86 9.54
C PRO A 195 11.56 -24.27 10.14
N LYS A 196 10.80 -23.56 9.29
CA LYS A 196 9.47 -23.05 9.64
C LYS A 196 8.44 -24.16 9.43
N PHE A 197 7.70 -24.52 10.49
CA PHE A 197 6.56 -25.44 10.40
C PHE A 197 5.26 -24.65 10.45
N GLU A 198 4.43 -24.80 9.41
CA GLU A 198 3.10 -24.19 9.35
C GLU A 198 2.04 -25.28 9.51
N TYR A 199 1.18 -25.13 10.51
CA TYR A 199 0.11 -26.08 10.81
C TYR A 199 -1.24 -25.43 10.52
N ILE A 200 -2.08 -26.12 9.74
CA ILE A 200 -3.46 -25.72 9.48
C ILE A 200 -4.36 -26.57 10.38
N ILE A 201 -4.91 -25.96 11.42
CA ILE A 201 -5.81 -26.64 12.37
C ILE A 201 -7.25 -26.28 12.00
N ASN A 202 -7.97 -27.25 11.44
CA ASN A 202 -9.38 -27.09 11.13
C ASN A 202 -10.23 -27.38 12.37
N ILE A 203 -10.90 -26.36 12.88
CA ILE A 203 -11.76 -26.45 14.07
C ILE A 203 -13.22 -26.52 13.62
N ARG A 204 -13.98 -27.47 14.17
CA ARG A 204 -15.43 -27.54 13.94
C ARG A 204 -16.13 -26.45 14.76
N LEU A 205 -17.14 -25.83 14.17
CA LEU A 205 -18.02 -24.90 14.90
C LEU A 205 -18.71 -25.64 16.05
N SER A 206 -18.95 -24.96 17.16
CA SER A 206 -19.78 -25.49 18.24
C SER A 206 -21.25 -25.57 17.83
N ASP A 207 -22.04 -26.38 18.54
CA ASP A 207 -23.48 -26.54 18.24
C ASP A 207 -24.24 -25.20 18.35
N LEU A 208 -23.85 -24.36 19.31
CA LEU A 208 -24.39 -23.01 19.46
C LEU A 208 -24.01 -22.12 18.27
N GLN A 209 -22.75 -22.14 17.84
CA GLN A 209 -22.28 -21.37 16.67
C GLN A 209 -23.01 -21.82 15.40
N THR A 210 -23.19 -23.13 15.22
CA THR A 210 -23.94 -23.70 14.09
C THR A 210 -25.39 -23.21 14.10
N THR A 211 -26.06 -23.29 15.25
CA THR A 211 -27.45 -22.83 15.39
C THR A 211 -27.61 -21.34 15.10
N LEU A 212 -26.71 -20.51 15.61
CA LEU A 212 -26.71 -19.07 15.36
C LEU A 212 -26.41 -18.74 13.91
N TYR A 213 -25.43 -19.43 13.31
CA TYR A 213 -25.05 -19.25 11.92
C TYR A 213 -26.19 -19.65 10.96
N ASP A 214 -26.85 -20.79 11.22
CA ASP A 214 -28.03 -21.22 10.46
C ASP A 214 -29.21 -20.25 10.60
N SER A 215 -29.45 -19.74 11.81
CA SER A 215 -30.50 -18.74 12.04
C SER A 215 -30.20 -17.43 11.30
N TYR A 216 -28.94 -17.02 11.27
CA TYR A 216 -28.47 -15.87 10.54
C TYR A 216 -28.65 -16.04 9.02
N LEU A 217 -28.22 -17.17 8.46
CA LEU A 217 -28.36 -17.50 7.04
C LEU A 217 -29.84 -17.55 6.61
N LYS A 218 -30.72 -18.17 7.43
CA LYS A 218 -32.16 -18.22 7.16
C LYS A 218 -32.79 -16.82 7.16
N ARG A 219 -32.42 -15.96 8.11
CA ARG A 219 -32.91 -14.57 8.16
C ARG A 219 -32.48 -13.78 6.92
N GLN A 220 -31.24 -13.93 6.46
CA GLN A 220 -30.76 -13.30 5.24
C GLN A 220 -31.42 -13.86 3.97
N GLY A 221 -31.60 -15.18 3.89
CA GLY A 221 -32.30 -15.83 2.77
C GLY A 221 -33.75 -15.36 2.64
N ASN A 222 -34.45 -15.16 3.76
CA ASN A 222 -35.81 -14.65 3.77
C ASN A 222 -35.92 -13.17 3.36
N LEU A 223 -34.93 -12.34 3.73
CA LEU A 223 -34.86 -10.93 3.29
C LEU A 223 -34.65 -10.80 1.77
N LEU A 224 -33.88 -11.71 1.18
CA LEU A 224 -33.68 -11.80 -0.27
C LEU A 224 -34.95 -12.21 -1.02
N GLN A 225 -35.76 -13.10 -0.45
CA GLN A 225 -37.02 -13.55 -1.06
C GLN A 225 -38.14 -12.50 -0.94
N GLN A 226 -38.22 -11.75 0.18
CA GLN A 226 -39.23 -10.69 0.34
C GLN A 226 -39.03 -9.48 -0.58
N GLN A 227 -37.82 -9.29 -1.12
CA GLN A 227 -37.53 -8.25 -2.12
C GLN A 227 -37.87 -8.67 -3.57
N GLN A 228 -38.33 -9.91 -3.81
CA GLN A 228 -38.75 -10.40 -5.13
C GLN A 228 -40.28 -10.31 -5.37
N ASN A 229 -41.00 -9.45 -4.65
CA ASN A 229 -42.38 -9.12 -5.02
C ASN A 229 -42.40 -8.15 -6.22
N PRO A 230 -43.03 -8.50 -7.36
CA PRO A 230 -42.86 -7.81 -8.65
C PRO A 230 -43.58 -6.45 -8.80
N ALA A 231 -44.10 -5.86 -7.72
CA ALA A 231 -44.88 -4.60 -7.79
C ALA A 231 -44.06 -3.32 -7.52
N THR A 232 -42.80 -3.41 -7.10
CA THR A 232 -41.94 -2.23 -6.84
C THR A 232 -40.53 -2.40 -7.42
N ALA A 233 -40.43 -2.96 -8.63
CA ALA A 233 -39.16 -3.17 -9.32
C ALA A 233 -38.61 -1.88 -9.98
N LYS A 234 -38.49 -0.77 -9.27
CA LYS A 234 -37.63 0.37 -9.67
C LYS A 234 -37.05 1.07 -8.44
N LYS A 235 -35.73 0.95 -8.33
CA LYS A 235 -34.75 1.57 -7.40
C LYS A 235 -34.31 0.69 -6.23
N ASP A 236 -32.99 0.57 -6.16
CA ASP A 236 -32.17 0.01 -5.07
C ASP A 236 -31.99 -1.51 -5.02
N PHE A 237 -31.42 -2.07 -6.10
CA PHE A 237 -30.51 -3.22 -6.02
C PHE A 237 -29.22 -2.84 -5.25
N LYS A 238 -29.31 -2.61 -3.94
CA LYS A 238 -28.13 -2.62 -3.06
C LYS A 238 -27.89 -4.07 -2.63
N SER A 239 -27.08 -4.73 -3.45
CA SER A 239 -26.55 -6.07 -3.26
C SER A 239 -26.20 -6.38 -1.80
N VAL A 240 -26.67 -7.55 -1.36
CA VAL A 240 -26.27 -8.23 -0.13
C VAL A 240 -24.75 -8.31 -0.06
N LYS A 241 -24.18 -7.71 0.98
CA LYS A 241 -22.72 -7.72 1.21
C LYS A 241 -22.41 -8.77 2.26
N LEU A 242 -22.49 -10.05 1.86
CA LEU A 242 -22.05 -11.20 2.64
C LEU A 242 -20.63 -11.00 3.23
N PHE A 243 -19.81 -10.22 2.52
CA PHE A 243 -18.47 -9.80 2.95
C PHE A 243 -18.48 -8.73 4.07
N ALA A 244 -19.43 -7.79 4.07
CA ALA A 244 -19.57 -6.79 5.14
C ALA A 244 -20.11 -7.44 6.42
N ASP A 245 -21.00 -8.41 6.26
CA ASP A 245 -21.54 -9.22 7.35
C ASP A 245 -20.47 -10.13 7.98
N TYR A 246 -19.66 -10.79 7.15
CA TYR A 246 -18.48 -11.53 7.60
C TYR A 246 -17.50 -10.63 8.38
N GLN A 247 -17.22 -9.42 7.88
CA GLN A 247 -16.38 -8.44 8.59
C GLN A 247 -16.99 -7.98 9.93
N TYR A 248 -18.32 -7.90 10.03
CA TYR A 248 -18.99 -7.52 11.27
C TYR A 248 -18.94 -8.65 12.31
N LEU A 249 -19.16 -9.90 11.88
CA LEU A 249 -19.06 -11.08 12.74
C LEU A 249 -17.62 -11.34 13.18
N GLN A 250 -16.63 -11.09 12.31
CA GLN A 250 -15.21 -11.20 12.65
C GLN A 250 -14.80 -10.23 13.76
N LYS A 251 -15.38 -9.02 13.79
CA LYS A 251 -15.14 -8.02 14.86
C LYS A 251 -15.73 -8.37 16.21
N ILE A 252 -16.72 -9.28 16.27
CA ILE A 252 -17.30 -9.76 17.54
C ILE A 252 -16.38 -10.81 18.19
N TRP A 253 -15.50 -11.42 17.39
CA TRP A 253 -14.58 -12.49 17.80
C TRP A 253 -13.18 -12.03 18.23
N THR A 254 -12.83 -10.77 18.01
CA THR A 254 -11.61 -10.11 18.53
C THR A 254 -11.96 -9.16 19.65
#